data_AF-A0A2R7SUA1-F1
#
_entry.id   AF-A0A2R7SUA1-F1
#
_cell.length_a   1.000
_cell.length_b   1.000
_cell.length_c   1.000
_cell.angle_alpha   90.00
_cell.angle_beta   90.00
_cell.angle_gamma   90.00
#
_symmetry.space_group_name_H-M   'P 1'
#
loop_
_entity.id
_entity.type
_entity.pdbx_description
1 polymer ?
#
loop_
_entity_poly.entity_id
_entity_poly.type
_entity_poly.pdbx_seq_one_letter_code
_entity_poly.pdbx_strand_id
1 'polypeptide(L)'
;MAGMTLGALGVVYGDIGTSPLYALKEVFHGGHVPTTPDNILGVLSLLFWTMTVVVSIKYVMLILRADNNGEGGLIAMLALATNAVNDKPPLRRTLLLVGLFGTAIFFGDAVITPAMTVLGAVEG
;
A
#
# COMPACT_ATOMS: atom_id res chain seq x y z
N MET A 1 -23.98 -12.71 -6.39
CA MET A 1 -23.19 -12.05 -5.32
C MET A 1 -21.84 -12.74 -5.09
N ALA A 2 -21.80 -14.04 -4.75
CA ALA A 2 -20.56 -14.76 -4.41
C ALA A 2 -19.43 -14.70 -5.49
N GLY A 3 -19.78 -14.79 -6.77
CA GLY A 3 -18.79 -14.71 -7.86
C GLY A 3 -18.14 -13.33 -8.00
N MET A 4 -18.90 -12.24 -7.79
CA MET A 4 -18.37 -10.88 -7.83
C MET A 4 -17.48 -10.57 -6.64
N THR A 5 -17.84 -11.06 -5.45
CA THR A 5 -17.00 -10.91 -4.24
C THR A 5 -15.68 -11.68 -4.38
N LEU A 6 -15.70 -12.88 -4.95
CA LEU A 6 -14.48 -13.64 -5.22
C LEU A 6 -13.59 -12.94 -6.26
N GLY A 7 -14.18 -12.39 -7.32
CA GLY A 7 -13.45 -11.61 -8.32
C GLY A 7 -12.79 -10.36 -7.71
N ALA A 8 -13.53 -9.61 -6.89
CA ALA A 8 -13.00 -8.42 -6.21
C ALA A 8 -11.85 -8.77 -5.25
N LEU A 9 -11.97 -9.85 -4.47
CA LEU A 9 -10.89 -10.34 -3.62
C LEU A 9 -9.66 -10.74 -4.45
N GLY A 10 -9.86 -11.42 -5.58
CA GLY A 10 -8.78 -11.79 -6.48
C GLY A 10 -8.01 -10.59 -7.03
N VAL A 11 -8.70 -9.51 -7.40
CA VAL A 11 -8.07 -8.27 -7.86
C VAL A 11 -7.26 -7.61 -6.73
N VAL A 12 -7.85 -7.47 -5.53
CA VAL A 12 -7.19 -6.82 -4.39
C VAL A 12 -5.96 -7.59 -3.93
N TYR A 13 -6.07 -8.92 -3.78
CA TYR A 13 -4.92 -9.74 -3.39
C TYR A 13 -3.88 -9.87 -4.51
N GLY A 14 -4.29 -9.77 -5.78
CA GLY A 14 -3.39 -9.68 -6.92
C GLY A 14 -2.51 -8.44 -6.84
N ASP A 15 -3.10 -7.27 -6.62
CA ASP A 15 -2.40 -5.99 -6.52
C ASP A 15 -1.40 -5.94 -5.33
N ILE A 16 -1.76 -6.56 -4.20
CA ILE A 16 -0.86 -6.70 -3.04
C ILE A 16 0.42 -7.48 -3.40
N GLY A 17 0.33 -8.46 -4.33
CA GLY A 17 1.43 -9.34 -4.68
C GLY A 17 2.36 -8.83 -5.78
N THR A 18 1.93 -7.91 -6.64
CA THR A 18 2.74 -7.41 -7.76
C THR A 18 3.94 -6.60 -7.29
N SER A 19 3.75 -5.74 -6.28
CA SER A 19 4.81 -4.85 -5.77
C SER A 19 6.04 -5.61 -5.23
N PRO A 20 5.91 -6.66 -4.39
CA PRO A 20 7.03 -7.50 -4.00
C PRO A 20 7.75 -8.18 -5.18
N LEU A 21 7.02 -8.57 -6.23
CA LEU A 21 7.61 -9.20 -7.41
C LEU A 21 8.47 -8.21 -8.20
N TYR A 22 8.02 -6.97 -8.36
CA TYR A 22 8.82 -5.90 -8.96
C TYR A 22 10.05 -5.57 -8.12
N ALA A 23 9.89 -5.45 -6.79
CA ALA A 23 11.00 -5.20 -5.89
C ALA A 23 12.05 -6.32 -5.97
N LEU A 24 11.61 -7.59 -6.02
CA LEU A 24 12.50 -8.72 -6.19
C LEU A 24 13.23 -8.69 -7.54
N LYS A 25 12.50 -8.42 -8.63
CA LYS A 25 13.09 -8.29 -9.98
C LYS A 25 14.16 -7.20 -9.98
N GLU A 26 13.87 -6.03 -9.41
CA GLU A 26 14.76 -4.86 -9.40
C GLU A 26 16.02 -5.07 -8.55
N VAL A 27 15.91 -5.71 -7.39
CA VAL A 27 17.07 -5.97 -6.49
C VAL A 27 18.14 -6.83 -7.19
N PHE A 28 17.72 -7.77 -8.02
CA PHE A 28 18.63 -8.64 -8.78
C PHE A 28 18.88 -8.15 -10.21
N HIS A 29 18.13 -7.14 -10.67
CA HIS A 29 18.38 -6.48 -11.95
C HIS A 29 19.69 -5.68 -11.89
N GLY A 30 20.44 -5.62 -12.99
CA GLY A 30 21.65 -4.78 -13.09
C GLY A 30 22.86 -5.21 -12.24
N GLY A 31 22.78 -6.32 -11.50
CA GLY A 31 23.89 -6.84 -10.70
C GLY A 31 24.19 -6.05 -9.42
N HIS A 32 23.23 -5.28 -8.91
CA HIS A 32 23.38 -4.50 -7.67
C HIS A 32 23.68 -5.39 -6.45
N VAL A 33 23.14 -6.61 -6.43
CA VAL A 33 23.36 -7.60 -5.38
C VAL A 33 23.74 -8.93 -6.03
N PRO A 34 24.87 -9.57 -5.65
CA PRO A 34 25.22 -10.90 -6.14
C PRO A 34 24.10 -11.90 -5.81
N THR A 35 23.76 -12.77 -6.76
CA THR A 35 22.78 -13.85 -6.60
C THR A 35 23.33 -15.03 -5.79
N THR A 36 23.81 -14.74 -4.57
CA THR A 36 24.21 -15.75 -3.60
C THR A 36 23.00 -16.26 -2.81
N PRO A 37 23.03 -17.51 -2.32
CA PRO A 37 21.94 -18.05 -1.49
C PRO A 37 21.61 -17.15 -0.28
N ASP A 38 22.64 -16.59 0.36
CA ASP A 38 22.47 -15.71 1.53
C ASP A 38 21.73 -14.42 1.18
N ASN A 39 22.05 -13.81 0.04
CA ASN A 39 21.38 -12.59 -0.42
C ASN A 39 19.92 -12.86 -0.82
N ILE A 40 19.67 -13.99 -1.47
CA ILE A 40 18.30 -14.41 -1.83
C ILE A 40 17.46 -14.58 -0.56
N LEU A 41 17.98 -15.32 0.43
CA LEU A 41 17.28 -15.51 1.70
C LEU A 41 17.10 -14.20 2.48
N GLY A 42 18.10 -13.31 2.45
CA GLY A 42 18.01 -11.98 3.05
C GLY A 42 16.90 -11.13 2.44
N VAL A 43 16.85 -11.03 1.11
CA VAL A 43 15.82 -10.26 0.40
C VAL A 43 14.43 -10.85 0.60
N LEU A 44 14.30 -12.18 0.53
CA LEU A 44 13.03 -12.86 0.80
C LEU A 44 12.56 -12.64 2.25
N SER A 45 13.48 -12.64 3.22
CA SER A 45 13.16 -12.34 4.62
C SER A 45 12.67 -10.91 4.79
N LEU A 46 13.31 -9.93 4.15
CA LEU A 46 12.89 -8.53 4.17
C LEU A 46 11.49 -8.37 3.56
N LEU A 47 11.22 -9.01 2.42
CA LEU A 47 9.89 -8.99 1.80
C LEU A 47 8.84 -9.61 2.73
N PHE A 48 9.13 -10.79 3.30
CA PHE A 48 8.22 -11.48 4.21
C PHE A 48 7.88 -10.65 5.46
N TRP A 49 8.90 -10.09 6.12
CA TRP A 49 8.69 -9.27 7.32
C TRP A 49 8.02 -7.95 7.00
N THR A 50 8.37 -7.30 5.89
CA THR A 50 7.72 -6.06 5.46
C THR A 50 6.23 -6.29 5.18
N MET A 51 5.88 -7.35 4.45
CA MET A 51 4.48 -7.68 4.17
C MET A 51 3.71 -8.02 5.45
N THR A 52 4.31 -8.80 6.35
CA THR A 52 3.69 -9.15 7.63
C THR A 52 3.44 -7.92 8.50
N VAL A 53 4.44 -7.04 8.62
CA VAL A 53 4.34 -5.83 9.45
C VAL A 53 3.38 -4.80 8.85
N VAL A 54 3.46 -4.57 7.54
CA VAL A 54 2.63 -3.57 6.88
C VAL A 54 1.22 -4.11 6.64
N VAL A 55 1.06 -5.18 5.86
CA VAL A 55 -0.26 -5.66 5.41
C VAL A 55 -1.04 -6.35 6.52
N SER A 56 -0.37 -7.09 7.42
CA SER A 56 -1.09 -7.76 8.52
C SER A 56 -1.17 -6.88 9.76
N ILE A 57 -0.02 -6.54 10.36
CA ILE A 57 0.03 -5.90 11.67
C ILE A 57 -0.50 -4.46 11.63
N LYS A 58 0.05 -3.59 10.78
CA LYS A 58 -0.35 -2.18 10.68
C LYS A 58 -1.80 -2.04 10.22
N TYR A 59 -2.21 -2.77 9.18
CA TYR A 59 -3.57 -2.64 8.65
C TYR A 59 -4.63 -3.19 9.61
N VAL A 60 -4.42 -4.36 10.22
CA VAL A 60 -5.39 -4.91 11.17
C VAL A 60 -5.48 -4.06 12.44
N MET A 61 -4.34 -3.62 13.00
CA MET A 61 -4.36 -2.89 14.26
C MET A 61 -4.75 -1.42 14.15
N LEU A 62 -4.45 -0.75 13.03
CA LEU A 62 -4.72 0.69 12.89
C LEU A 62 -5.84 0.93 11.89
N ILE A 63 -5.68 0.43 10.66
CA ILE A 63 -6.57 0.81 9.54
C ILE A 63 -7.97 0.24 9.72
N LEU A 64 -8.10 -1.03 10.12
CA LEU A 64 -9.41 -1.63 10.39
C LEU A 64 -10.08 -1.11 11.67
N ARG A 65 -9.32 -0.48 12.59
CA ARG A 65 -9.88 0.12 13.81
C ARG A 65 -10.28 1.58 13.60
N ALA A 66 -9.68 2.26 12.63
CA ALA A 66 -10.01 3.63 12.24
C ALA A 66 -11.22 3.64 11.30
N ASP A 67 -12.38 3.19 11.81
CA ASP A 67 -13.64 3.17 11.10
C ASP A 67 -14.43 4.47 11.34
N ASN A 68 -14.91 5.12 10.27
CA ASN A 68 -15.71 6.32 10.34
C ASN A 68 -17.16 6.02 9.93
N ASN A 69 -17.97 5.47 10.84
CA ASN A 69 -19.36 5.07 10.58
C ASN A 69 -19.50 4.12 9.37
N GLY A 70 -18.61 3.14 9.24
CA GLY A 70 -18.60 2.20 8.12
C GLY A 70 -17.86 2.68 6.86
N GLU A 71 -17.33 3.91 6.86
CA GLU A 71 -16.39 4.38 5.84
C GLU A 71 -14.94 4.09 6.27
N GLY A 72 -14.25 3.29 5.47
CA GLY A 72 -12.82 3.02 5.62
C GLY A 72 -11.96 3.83 4.66
N GLY A 73 -10.64 3.74 4.84
CA GLY A 73 -9.66 4.31 3.90
C GLY A 73 -9.14 5.69 4.30
N LEU A 74 -8.28 6.24 3.44
CA LEU A 74 -7.45 7.41 3.74
C LEU A 74 -8.27 8.68 4.01
N ILE A 75 -9.36 8.87 3.27
CA ILE A 75 -10.26 10.03 3.41
C ILE A 75 -11.05 9.95 4.72
N ALA A 76 -11.56 8.77 5.06
CA ALA A 76 -12.26 8.53 6.32
C ALA A 76 -11.34 8.75 7.53
N MET A 77 -10.10 8.25 7.47
CA MET A 77 -9.09 8.47 8.51
C MET A 77 -8.70 9.95 8.63
N LEU A 78 -8.58 10.68 7.52
CA LEU A 78 -8.33 12.12 7.55
C LEU A 78 -9.49 12.88 8.21
N ALA A 79 -10.74 12.49 7.92
CA ALA A 79 -11.91 13.08 8.55
C ALA A 79 -11.93 12.84 10.06
N LEU A 80 -11.67 11.61 10.52
CA LEU A 80 -11.55 11.26 11.94
C LEU A 80 -10.43 12.04 12.62
N ALA A 81 -9.23 12.07 12.03
CA ALA A 81 -8.07 12.77 12.59
C ALA A 81 -8.31 14.28 12.70
N THR A 82 -8.96 14.88 11.69
CA THR A 82 -9.29 16.31 11.66
C THR A 82 -10.36 16.65 12.69
N ASN A 83 -11.38 15.80 12.85
CA ASN A 83 -12.42 15.95 13.88
C ASN A 83 -11.87 15.82 15.30
N ALA A 84 -10.92 14.90 15.52
CA ALA A 84 -10.29 14.69 16.82
C ALA A 84 -9.45 15.88 17.31
N VAL A 85 -9.03 16.79 16.40
CA VAL A 85 -8.26 17.99 16.73
C VAL A 85 -9.02 19.29 16.47
N ASN A 86 -10.36 19.24 16.49
CA ASN A 86 -11.18 20.42 16.21
C ASN A 86 -10.87 21.62 17.10
N ASP A 87 -10.46 21.38 18.36
CA ASP A 87 -10.08 22.42 19.32
C ASP A 87 -8.72 23.08 19.03
N LYS A 88 -7.95 22.57 18.06
CA LYS A 88 -6.61 23.07 17.68
C LYS A 88 -6.56 23.46 16.20
N PRO A 89 -6.99 24.68 15.83
CA PRO A 89 -7.04 25.16 14.45
C PRO A 89 -5.73 25.01 13.63
N PRO A 90 -4.52 25.29 14.17
CA PRO A 90 -3.29 25.16 13.37
C PRO A 90 -2.94 23.69 13.08
N LEU A 91 -3.19 22.78 14.03
CA LEU A 91 -2.95 21.36 13.86
C LEU A 91 -3.94 20.77 12.85
N ARG A 92 -5.21 21.17 12.93
CA ARG A 92 -6.26 20.79 11.97
C ARG A 92 -5.88 21.16 10.55
N ARG A 93 -5.42 22.40 10.32
CA ARG A 93 -4.99 22.86 9.00
C ARG A 93 -3.81 22.04 8.47
N THR A 94 -2.85 21.72 9.35
CA THR A 94 -1.68 20.91 8.97
C THR A 94 -2.09 19.50 8.58
N LEU A 95 -2.96 18.84 9.37
CA LEU A 95 -3.48 17.51 9.05
C LEU A 95 -4.23 17.50 7.73
N LEU A 96 -5.07 18.50 7.44
CA LEU A 96 -5.77 18.61 6.17
C LEU A 96 -4.80 18.75 4.98
N LEU A 97 -3.74 19.54 5.11
CA LEU A 97 -2.73 19.68 4.06
C LEU A 97 -1.96 18.37 3.83
N VAL A 98 -1.53 17.72 4.91
CA VAL A 98 -0.86 16.41 4.84
C VAL A 98 -1.78 15.36 4.24
N GLY A 99 -3.05 15.35 4.64
CA GLY A 99 -4.06 14.44 4.10
C GLY A 99 -4.35 14.67 2.63
N LEU A 100 -4.49 15.92 2.19
CA LEU A 100 -4.66 16.27 0.78
C LEU A 100 -3.45 15.83 -0.06
N PHE A 101 -2.25 16.07 0.45
CA PHE A 101 -1.01 15.62 -0.19
C PHE A 101 -0.94 14.08 -0.27
N GLY A 102 -1.30 13.38 0.81
CA GLY A 102 -1.38 11.92 0.83
C GLY A 102 -2.39 11.38 -0.18
N THR A 103 -3.58 11.99 -0.28
CA THR A 103 -4.60 11.64 -1.28
C THR A 103 -4.08 11.85 -2.70
N ALA A 104 -3.31 12.92 -2.95
CA ALA A 104 -2.72 13.16 -4.27
C ALA A 104 -1.69 12.09 -4.65
N ILE A 105 -0.83 11.67 -3.71
CA ILE A 105 0.12 10.56 -3.94
C ILE A 105 -0.64 9.26 -4.20
N PHE A 106 -1.66 8.95 -3.40
CA PHE A 106 -2.48 7.77 -3.59
C PHE A 106 -3.17 7.74 -4.97
N PHE A 107 -3.64 8.89 -5.44
CA PHE A 107 -4.20 9.01 -6.78
C PHE A 107 -3.13 8.81 -7.87
N GLY A 108 -1.92 9.33 -7.65
CA GLY A 108 -0.78 9.07 -8.53
C GLY A 108 -0.45 7.58 -8.62
N ASP A 109 -0.40 6.89 -7.48
CA ASP A 109 -0.17 5.45 -7.40
C ASP A 109 -1.24 4.65 -8.16
N ALA A 110 -2.52 5.01 -7.99
CA ALA A 110 -3.64 4.40 -8.70
C ALA A 110 -3.55 4.54 -10.24
N VAL A 111 -2.84 5.55 -10.75
CA VAL A 111 -2.58 5.73 -12.19
C VAL A 111 -1.32 4.98 -12.64
N ILE A 112 -0.28 4.94 -11.81
CA ILE A 112 1.02 4.34 -12.13
C ILE A 112 0.93 2.81 -12.18
N THR A 113 0.25 2.18 -11.23
CA THR A 113 0.23 0.72 -11.10
C THR A 113 -0.36 0.01 -12.33
N PRO A 114 -1.50 0.44 -12.92
CA PRO A 114 -1.99 -0.13 -14.19
C PRO A 114 -1.01 0.05 -15.34
N ALA A 115 -0.32 1.20 -15.43
CA ALA A 115 0.67 1.44 -16.48
C ALA A 115 1.87 0.50 -16.34
N MET A 116 2.42 0.35 -15.14
CA MET A 116 3.56 -0.53 -14.85
C MET A 116 3.22 -2.01 -15.05
N THR A 117 2.01 -2.43 -14.66
CA THR A 117 1.55 -3.81 -14.84
C THR A 117 1.34 -4.15 -16.31
N VAL A 118 0.80 -3.24 -17.13
CA VAL A 118 0.68 -3.44 -18.58
C VAL A 118 2.06 -3.47 -19.25
N LEU A 119 2.95 -2.54 -18.93
CA LEU A 119 4.31 -2.53 -19.49
C LEU A 119 5.07 -3.81 -19.09
N GLY A 120 5.01 -4.20 -17.82
CA GLY A 120 5.62 -5.45 -17.35
C GLY A 120 5.03 -6.70 -18.02
N ALA A 121 3.72 -6.73 -18.29
CA ALA A 121 3.08 -7.84 -19.01
C ALA A 121 3.49 -7.91 -20.49
N VAL A 122 3.81 -6.78 -21.11
CA VAL A 122 4.30 -6.72 -22.49
C VAL A 122 5.79 -7.07 -22.59
N GLU A 123 6.59 -6.69 -21.59
CA GLU A 123 8.04 -6.88 -21.58
C GLU A 123 8.49 -8.24 -21.01
N GLY A 124 7.66 -8.90 -20.18
CA GLY A 124 7.98 -10.18 -19.52
C GLY A 124 8.51 -10.03 -18.11
#